data_AF-A0A067QAB4-F1
#
_entry.id   AF-A0A067QAB4-F1
#
_cell.length_a   1.000
_cell.length_b   1.000
_cell.length_c   1.000
_cell.angle_alpha   90.00
_cell.angle_beta   90.00
_cell.angle_gamma   90.00
#
_symmetry.space_group_name_H-M   'P 1'
#
loop_
_entity.id
_entity.type
_entity.pdbx_description
1 polymer ?
#
loop_
_entity_poly.entity_id
_entity_poly.type
_entity_poly.pdbx_seq_one_letter_code
_entity_poly.pdbx_strand_id
1 'polypeptide(L)'
;MSRRLLTLAIPFALGVVIIGHYNHELWSLFSSLRTPGARGRLGDALRNLNIPAKPLLISYASNTTPTHLYDRLDYRHPTGQIPDTTAIVLNWSRFQNVALIAGLLCGPWLDHTIAEVFVWNNSPHPISFEDFLGSGCSRKKLKIYNSPSNILFQARFLACSQANTPYCFIQDDDYLIRPEVIDSLHHRFVEFANHRPIHLLPAHEHLSSVLREVHSPDYAMHTSFAWLGHGAFLHQSRATEFLALMGWLNCTEEELSMADNYFTILSNQVPEIWVDQGIELGGGQPFTIGTEGDIRNRKHIEKAAQHLDFLISESTRQISEIPYFSTEDDYSNIPISRTPCVGASCVLETNIQLLPDGMSHVSHSAANILAIEEENAHLLGEDGQRHYIGHPAAHAVDGKPDTNFTSPSSAQKGEWIMIDALQSLGSKWMAVEMVWLVDHWMEVILRGCNFESSADRENWTATPHVLSCQDAVVETGKGFIECSMQIPVDGNGHQYFRAILNHDIARPWRISEVWLRGRGL
;
A
#
# COMPACT_ATOMS: atom_id res chain seq x y z
N MET A 1 -22.61 -38.29 23.89
CA MET A 1 -22.91 -36.89 24.24
C MET A 1 -22.19 -35.99 23.26
N SER A 2 -22.96 -35.35 22.39
CA SER A 2 -22.52 -34.47 21.30
C SER A 2 -21.86 -33.21 21.85
N ARG A 3 -20.59 -32.95 21.49
CA ARG A 3 -19.97 -31.62 21.61
C ARG A 3 -20.11 -30.94 20.26
N ARG A 4 -20.90 -29.87 20.23
CA ARG A 4 -21.05 -28.97 19.09
C ARG A 4 -19.75 -28.18 18.93
N LEU A 5 -19.11 -28.30 17.77
CA LEU A 5 -18.16 -27.30 17.27
C LEU A 5 -18.98 -26.05 16.90
N LEU A 6 -18.77 -24.97 17.63
CA LEU A 6 -19.16 -23.63 17.21
C LEU A 6 -17.92 -23.03 16.54
N THR A 7 -17.88 -23.12 15.20
CA THR A 7 -16.96 -22.37 14.36
C THR A 7 -17.39 -20.90 14.43
N LEU A 8 -16.58 -20.09 15.09
CA LEU A 8 -16.77 -18.64 15.14
C LEU A 8 -16.38 -18.06 13.77
N ALA A 9 -17.40 -17.81 12.94
CA ALA A 9 -17.30 -16.82 11.87
C ALA A 9 -17.23 -15.45 12.54
N ILE A 10 -16.02 -14.92 12.75
CA ILE A 10 -15.78 -13.59 13.31
C ILE A 10 -16.03 -12.55 12.18
N PRO A 11 -16.73 -11.43 12.46
CA PRO A 11 -17.80 -10.99 11.57
C PRO A 11 -17.38 -9.94 10.53
N PHE A 12 -17.59 -10.30 9.27
CA PHE A 12 -17.75 -9.47 8.06
C PHE A 12 -18.85 -8.38 8.13
N ALA A 13 -19.45 -8.12 9.30
CA ALA A 13 -20.63 -7.26 9.40
C ALA A 13 -20.33 -5.75 9.41
N LEU A 14 -19.09 -5.32 9.69
CA LEU A 14 -18.74 -3.89 9.71
C LEU A 14 -18.34 -3.31 8.35
N GLY A 15 -17.81 -4.11 7.41
CA GLY A 15 -17.45 -3.65 6.07
C GLY A 15 -18.66 -3.34 5.18
N VAL A 16 -19.78 -4.06 5.37
CA VAL A 16 -20.94 -4.01 4.46
C VAL A 16 -21.71 -2.68 4.54
N VAL A 17 -21.62 -1.93 5.64
CA VAL A 17 -22.45 -0.73 5.84
C VAL A 17 -21.88 0.52 5.15
N ILE A 18 -20.56 0.60 4.95
CA ILE A 18 -19.92 1.74 4.26
C ILE A 18 -19.96 1.57 2.71
N ILE A 19 -20.04 0.33 2.22
CA ILE A 19 -20.02 -0.04 0.79
C ILE A 19 -21.32 0.34 0.03
N GLY A 20 -22.44 0.57 0.75
CA GLY A 20 -23.76 0.75 0.15
C GLY A 20 -24.00 2.09 -0.57
N HIS A 21 -23.33 3.17 -0.20
CA HIS A 21 -23.61 4.51 -0.77
C HIS A 21 -22.81 4.83 -2.04
N TYR A 22 -21.58 4.34 -2.19
CA TYR A 22 -20.78 4.57 -3.41
C TYR A 22 -21.20 3.68 -4.60
N ASN A 23 -21.76 2.50 -4.32
CA ASN A 23 -22.06 1.51 -5.37
C ASN A 23 -23.17 1.93 -6.34
N HIS A 24 -24.18 2.69 -5.89
CA HIS A 24 -25.32 3.03 -6.75
C HIS A 24 -24.96 4.07 -7.84
N GLU A 25 -24.13 5.06 -7.52
CA GLU A 25 -23.68 6.05 -8.51
C GLU A 25 -22.73 5.43 -9.54
N LEU A 26 -21.80 4.58 -9.09
CA LEU A 26 -20.87 3.85 -9.95
C LEU A 26 -21.63 2.93 -10.92
N TRP A 27 -22.61 2.16 -10.45
CA TRP A 27 -23.40 1.26 -11.30
C TRP A 27 -24.17 2.01 -12.40
N SER A 28 -24.73 3.18 -12.08
CA SER A 28 -25.42 4.02 -13.07
C SER A 28 -24.46 4.53 -14.16
N LEU A 29 -23.23 4.88 -13.77
CA LEU A 29 -22.16 5.29 -14.69
C LEU A 29 -21.75 4.14 -15.63
N PHE A 30 -21.58 2.94 -15.09
CA PHE A 30 -21.11 1.75 -15.80
C PHE A 30 -22.10 1.20 -16.83
N SER A 31 -23.41 1.30 -16.56
CA SER A 31 -24.46 0.88 -17.50
C SER A 31 -24.43 1.68 -18.83
N SER A 32 -23.83 2.87 -18.83
CA SER A 32 -23.80 3.79 -19.97
C SER A 32 -22.58 3.59 -20.91
N LEU A 33 -21.50 2.91 -20.48
CA LEU A 33 -20.22 2.83 -21.21
C LEU A 33 -20.25 2.01 -22.51
N ARG A 34 -21.35 1.33 -22.86
CA ARG A 34 -21.52 0.55 -24.11
C ARG A 34 -21.85 1.38 -25.37
N THR A 35 -21.84 2.71 -25.29
CA THR A 35 -22.29 3.59 -26.39
C THR A 35 -21.15 4.46 -26.97
N PRO A 36 -21.18 4.81 -28.28
CA PRO A 36 -20.19 5.71 -28.88
C PRO A 36 -20.19 7.07 -28.16
N GLY A 37 -19.04 7.48 -27.61
CA GLY A 37 -18.90 8.63 -26.70
C GLY A 37 -18.12 8.35 -25.41
N ALA A 38 -17.61 7.12 -25.23
CA ALA A 38 -17.01 6.61 -24.00
C ALA A 38 -15.79 7.40 -23.46
N ARG A 39 -15.01 8.08 -24.31
CA ARG A 39 -13.79 8.80 -23.90
C ARG A 39 -14.08 9.96 -22.92
N GLY A 40 -15.22 10.63 -23.08
CA GLY A 40 -15.66 11.66 -22.13
C GLY A 40 -16.05 11.06 -20.78
N ARG A 41 -16.77 9.93 -20.82
CA ARG A 41 -17.39 9.28 -19.65
C ARG A 41 -16.41 8.58 -18.73
N LEU A 42 -15.33 7.99 -19.25
CA LEU A 42 -14.30 7.42 -18.39
C LEU A 42 -13.50 8.52 -17.69
N GLY A 43 -13.23 9.61 -18.40
CA GLY A 43 -12.69 10.82 -17.78
C GLY A 43 -13.62 11.37 -16.69
N ASP A 44 -14.94 11.34 -16.90
CA ASP A 44 -15.91 11.71 -15.86
C ASP A 44 -15.90 10.73 -14.68
N ALA A 45 -15.79 9.43 -14.93
CA ALA A 45 -15.69 8.40 -13.87
C ALA A 45 -14.46 8.62 -12.98
N LEU A 46 -13.28 8.81 -13.57
CA LEU A 46 -12.06 9.12 -12.84
C LEU A 46 -12.16 10.45 -12.09
N ARG A 47 -12.75 11.49 -12.70
CA ARG A 47 -13.00 12.77 -12.02
C ARG A 47 -13.93 12.64 -10.82
N ASN A 48 -14.98 11.80 -10.92
CA ASN A 48 -15.91 11.53 -9.82
C ASN A 48 -15.22 10.79 -8.67
N LEU A 49 -14.22 9.95 -8.98
CA LEU A 49 -13.33 9.31 -8.00
C LEU A 49 -12.20 10.22 -7.50
N ASN A 50 -12.21 11.50 -7.90
CA ASN A 50 -11.17 12.47 -7.60
C ASN A 50 -9.80 11.99 -8.12
N ILE A 51 -9.71 11.62 -9.40
CA ILE A 51 -8.47 11.17 -10.07
C ILE A 51 -8.21 12.02 -11.33
N PRO A 52 -7.03 12.69 -11.42
CA PRO A 52 -6.06 12.85 -10.34
C PRO A 52 -6.68 13.58 -9.14
N ALA A 53 -6.13 13.39 -7.95
CA ALA A 53 -6.62 14.06 -6.76
C ALA A 53 -6.70 15.57 -6.98
N LYS A 54 -7.86 16.17 -6.65
CA LYS A 54 -7.95 17.62 -6.50
C LYS A 54 -6.88 18.09 -5.53
N PRO A 55 -6.27 19.27 -5.76
CA PRO A 55 -5.34 19.85 -4.82
C PRO A 55 -5.96 19.91 -3.42
N LEU A 56 -5.31 19.26 -2.46
CA LEU A 56 -5.72 19.32 -1.06
C LEU A 56 -5.47 20.71 -0.50
N LEU A 57 -6.22 21.06 0.55
CA LEU A 57 -6.08 22.36 1.22
C LEU A 57 -4.67 22.54 1.77
N ILE A 58 -4.07 23.70 1.50
CA ILE A 58 -2.72 24.06 1.96
C ILE A 58 -2.71 24.37 3.48
N SER A 59 -3.84 24.85 4.00
CA SER A 59 -4.06 25.16 5.42
C SER A 59 -5.55 25.09 5.74
N TYR A 60 -5.85 24.69 6.98
CA TYR A 60 -7.15 24.75 7.64
C TYR A 60 -7.22 25.89 8.67
N ALA A 61 -6.15 26.65 8.90
CA ALA A 61 -6.12 27.68 9.94
C ALA A 61 -7.10 28.84 9.67
N SER A 62 -7.87 29.21 10.70
CA SER A 62 -8.98 30.18 10.65
C SER A 62 -8.60 31.62 10.24
N ASN A 63 -7.35 32.04 10.46
CA ASN A 63 -6.92 33.45 10.36
C ASN A 63 -5.74 33.67 9.39
N THR A 64 -5.67 32.94 8.28
CA THR A 64 -4.52 33.05 7.37
C THR A 64 -4.61 34.22 6.36
N THR A 65 -3.69 35.18 6.50
CA THR A 65 -3.18 36.04 5.40
C THR A 65 -2.49 35.19 4.31
N PRO A 66 -2.35 35.68 3.05
CA PRO A 66 -2.69 34.92 1.86
C PRO A 66 -1.91 33.59 1.72
N THR A 67 -2.68 32.50 1.71
CA THR A 67 -2.28 31.15 1.29
C THR A 67 -1.61 31.10 -0.09
N HIS A 68 -1.71 32.17 -0.89
CA HIS A 68 -1.08 32.31 -2.20
C HIS A 68 0.45 32.23 -2.22
N LEU A 69 1.13 32.34 -1.07
CA LEU A 69 2.60 32.21 -0.99
C LEU A 69 3.07 30.78 -0.73
N TYR A 70 2.15 29.88 -0.38
CA TYR A 70 2.46 28.49 -0.05
C TYR A 70 1.80 27.55 -1.04
N ASP A 71 2.50 26.48 -1.37
CA ASP A 71 1.96 25.34 -2.11
C ASP A 71 2.19 24.07 -1.29
N ARG A 72 1.26 23.11 -1.37
CA ARG A 72 1.57 21.75 -0.92
C ARG A 72 2.74 21.22 -1.74
N LEU A 73 3.70 20.60 -1.06
CA LEU A 73 4.80 19.96 -1.75
C LEU A 73 4.30 18.68 -2.38
N ASP A 74 4.63 18.52 -3.65
CA ASP A 74 4.32 17.35 -4.43
C ASP A 74 5.56 16.97 -5.24
N TYR A 75 5.86 15.69 -5.27
CA TYR A 75 6.94 15.18 -6.08
C TYR A 75 6.58 15.36 -7.55
N ARG A 76 7.48 16.04 -8.27
CA ARG A 76 7.37 16.21 -9.71
C ARG A 76 8.49 15.45 -10.35
N HIS A 77 8.12 14.45 -11.14
CA HIS A 77 9.06 13.64 -11.90
C HIS A 77 10.01 14.51 -12.73
N PRO A 78 11.30 14.14 -12.80
CA PRO A 78 12.24 14.78 -13.69
C PRO A 78 11.72 14.76 -15.13
N THR A 79 11.80 15.90 -15.81
CA THR A 79 11.44 15.96 -17.23
C THR A 79 12.33 15.03 -18.05
N GLY A 80 11.74 14.05 -18.74
CA GLY A 80 12.47 13.13 -19.62
C GLY A 80 12.83 11.78 -19.00
N GLN A 81 12.32 11.45 -17.81
CA GLN A 81 12.37 10.08 -17.29
C GLN A 81 11.70 9.12 -18.27
N ILE A 82 12.42 8.03 -18.60
CA ILE A 82 11.93 6.99 -19.49
C ILE A 82 11.14 6.01 -18.62
N PRO A 83 9.87 5.71 -18.97
CA PRO A 83 9.09 4.74 -18.22
C PRO A 83 9.68 3.34 -18.34
N ASP A 84 9.67 2.61 -17.24
CA ASP A 84 10.40 1.36 -17.02
C ASP A 84 9.53 0.28 -16.35
N THR A 85 8.23 0.50 -16.30
CA THR A 85 7.27 -0.40 -15.65
C THR A 85 6.19 -0.87 -16.61
N THR A 86 5.91 -2.18 -16.63
CA THR A 86 4.71 -2.75 -17.25
C THR A 86 3.65 -2.93 -16.16
N ALA A 87 2.51 -2.26 -16.30
CA ALA A 87 1.37 -2.48 -15.42
C ALA A 87 0.56 -3.69 -15.88
N ILE A 88 0.26 -4.62 -15.00
CA ILE A 88 -0.40 -5.90 -15.29
C ILE A 88 -1.77 -5.89 -14.63
N VAL A 89 -2.80 -6.15 -15.43
CA VAL A 89 -4.18 -6.20 -14.97
C VAL A 89 -4.81 -7.50 -15.45
N LEU A 90 -5.34 -8.29 -14.52
CA LEU A 90 -6.06 -9.51 -14.88
C LEU A 90 -7.52 -9.17 -15.19
N ASN A 91 -8.08 -9.77 -16.24
CA ASN A 91 -9.50 -9.69 -16.55
C ASN A 91 -10.14 -11.07 -16.43
N TRP A 92 -11.21 -11.18 -15.66
CA TRP A 92 -12.07 -12.37 -15.65
C TRP A 92 -13.54 -12.03 -15.88
N SER A 93 -14.12 -11.25 -14.96
CA SER A 93 -15.56 -11.00 -14.93
C SER A 93 -15.96 -9.53 -14.90
N ARG A 94 -15.02 -8.61 -14.63
CA ARG A 94 -15.29 -7.18 -14.42
C ARG A 94 -14.63 -6.32 -15.49
N PHE A 95 -14.85 -6.64 -16.76
CA PHE A 95 -14.20 -5.94 -17.88
C PHE A 95 -14.34 -4.40 -17.83
N GLN A 96 -15.45 -3.88 -17.33
CA GLN A 96 -15.65 -2.43 -17.19
C GLN A 96 -14.67 -1.79 -16.20
N ASN A 97 -14.36 -2.49 -15.11
CA ASN A 97 -13.32 -2.07 -14.16
C ASN A 97 -11.95 -2.13 -14.82
N VAL A 98 -11.65 -3.20 -15.57
CA VAL A 98 -10.38 -3.33 -16.31
C VAL A 98 -10.19 -2.19 -17.31
N ALA A 99 -11.25 -1.78 -18.02
CA ALA A 99 -11.19 -0.64 -18.93
C ALA A 99 -10.95 0.70 -18.18
N LEU A 100 -11.52 0.86 -17.00
CA LEU A 100 -11.29 2.01 -16.12
C LEU A 100 -9.85 2.06 -15.60
N ILE A 101 -9.38 0.95 -15.06
CA ILE A 101 -8.01 0.76 -14.57
C ILE A 101 -7.01 1.02 -15.70
N ALA A 102 -7.21 0.45 -16.88
CA ALA A 102 -6.35 0.70 -18.03
C ALA A 102 -6.36 2.19 -18.45
N GLY A 103 -7.50 2.88 -18.33
CA GLY A 103 -7.57 4.31 -18.59
C GLY A 103 -6.77 5.15 -17.58
N LEU A 104 -6.77 4.76 -16.31
CA LEU A 104 -5.94 5.38 -15.28
C LEU A 104 -4.45 5.15 -15.56
N LEU A 105 -4.05 3.90 -15.82
CA LEU A 105 -2.64 3.52 -16.01
C LEU A 105 -2.03 4.07 -17.32
N CYS A 106 -2.87 4.32 -18.33
CA CYS A 106 -2.45 4.97 -19.58
C CYS A 106 -2.59 6.50 -19.53
N GLY A 107 -2.98 7.08 -18.38
CA GLY A 107 -3.11 8.51 -18.22
C GLY A 107 -1.76 9.24 -18.23
N PRO A 108 -1.74 10.53 -18.59
CA PRO A 108 -0.50 11.31 -18.73
C PRO A 108 0.27 11.47 -17.41
N TRP A 109 -0.43 11.34 -16.28
CA TRP A 109 0.15 11.37 -14.93
C TRP A 109 1.03 10.15 -14.62
N LEU A 110 1.06 9.10 -15.46
CA LEU A 110 1.91 7.93 -15.27
C LEU A 110 2.80 7.65 -16.50
N ASP A 111 2.96 8.61 -17.41
CA ASP A 111 3.75 8.41 -18.64
C ASP A 111 5.27 8.30 -18.40
N HIS A 112 5.75 8.72 -17.23
CA HIS A 112 7.15 8.60 -16.81
C HIS A 112 7.42 7.32 -16.00
N THR A 113 6.37 6.65 -15.49
CA THR A 113 6.46 5.42 -14.69
C THR A 113 6.04 4.21 -15.54
N ILE A 114 4.83 4.24 -16.12
CA ILE A 114 4.23 3.12 -16.84
C ILE A 114 4.51 3.20 -18.35
N ALA A 115 5.28 2.25 -18.86
CA ALA A 115 5.65 2.14 -20.26
C ALA A 115 4.60 1.36 -21.07
N GLU A 116 4.03 0.31 -20.46
CA GLU A 116 3.09 -0.60 -21.07
C GLU A 116 2.01 -0.99 -20.04
N VAL A 117 0.77 -1.15 -20.49
CA VAL A 117 -0.32 -1.77 -19.73
C VAL A 117 -0.63 -3.10 -20.39
N PHE A 118 -0.36 -4.18 -19.69
CA PHE A 118 -0.57 -5.55 -20.13
C PHE A 118 -1.83 -6.13 -19.47
N VAL A 119 -2.90 -6.22 -20.24
CA VAL A 119 -4.14 -6.89 -19.82
C VAL A 119 -4.07 -8.37 -20.16
N TRP A 120 -4.11 -9.21 -19.13
CA TRP A 120 -4.24 -10.65 -19.29
C TRP A 120 -5.69 -11.07 -19.11
N ASN A 121 -6.34 -11.49 -20.20
CA ASN A 121 -7.72 -11.91 -20.19
C ASN A 121 -7.84 -13.41 -19.92
N ASN A 122 -8.26 -13.76 -18.70
CA ASN A 122 -8.66 -15.11 -18.33
C ASN A 122 -10.11 -15.43 -18.75
N SER A 123 -10.91 -14.43 -19.14
CA SER A 123 -12.33 -14.62 -19.53
C SER A 123 -12.47 -15.46 -20.80
N PRO A 124 -13.50 -16.33 -20.90
CA PRO A 124 -13.78 -17.05 -22.15
C PRO A 124 -14.22 -16.14 -23.29
N HIS A 125 -14.54 -14.87 -23.00
CA HIS A 125 -14.87 -13.86 -24.00
C HIS A 125 -13.61 -13.10 -24.41
N PRO A 126 -13.10 -13.27 -25.64
CA PRO A 126 -11.93 -12.56 -26.09
C PRO A 126 -12.18 -11.05 -26.12
N ILE A 127 -11.17 -10.30 -25.72
CA ILE A 127 -11.14 -8.84 -25.79
C ILE A 127 -10.11 -8.37 -26.81
N SER A 128 -10.32 -7.18 -27.34
CA SER A 128 -9.55 -6.57 -28.41
C SER A 128 -9.21 -5.12 -28.07
N PHE A 129 -8.35 -4.49 -28.87
CA PHE A 129 -8.02 -3.08 -28.68
C PHE A 129 -9.27 -2.19 -28.78
N GLU A 130 -10.21 -2.57 -29.64
CA GLU A 130 -11.45 -1.86 -29.91
C GLU A 130 -12.30 -1.71 -28.63
N ASP A 131 -12.23 -2.67 -27.72
CA ASP A 131 -12.94 -2.64 -26.44
C ASP A 131 -12.37 -1.59 -25.46
N PHE A 132 -11.14 -1.10 -25.70
CA PHE A 132 -10.46 -0.09 -24.89
C PHE A 132 -10.43 1.31 -25.54
N LEU A 133 -11.08 1.53 -26.67
CA LEU A 133 -11.10 2.87 -27.31
C LEU A 133 -11.61 3.98 -26.38
N GLY A 134 -12.48 3.63 -25.43
CA GLY A 134 -12.99 4.54 -24.40
C GLY A 134 -11.99 4.87 -23.28
N SER A 135 -10.94 4.05 -23.09
CA SER A 135 -9.97 4.26 -22.01
C SER A 135 -8.96 5.36 -22.28
N GLY A 136 -8.82 5.75 -23.56
CA GLY A 136 -7.77 6.67 -23.98
C GLY A 136 -6.39 6.03 -24.08
N CYS A 137 -6.25 4.74 -23.78
CA CYS A 137 -4.99 4.04 -23.93
C CYS A 137 -4.63 3.85 -25.40
N SER A 138 -3.37 4.17 -25.76
CA SER A 138 -2.92 4.03 -27.13
C SER A 138 -2.59 2.56 -27.46
N ARG A 139 -2.70 2.18 -28.75
CA ARG A 139 -2.33 0.83 -29.22
C ARG A 139 -0.86 0.49 -28.96
N LYS A 140 0.00 1.49 -28.79
CA LYS A 140 1.42 1.29 -28.46
C LYS A 140 1.65 0.98 -26.98
N LYS A 141 0.80 1.52 -26.09
CA LYS A 141 0.91 1.34 -24.63
C LYS A 141 0.07 0.16 -24.14
N LEU A 142 -0.94 -0.30 -24.88
CA LEU A 142 -1.81 -1.41 -24.49
C LEU A 142 -1.39 -2.73 -25.13
N LYS A 143 -1.07 -3.73 -24.32
CA LYS A 143 -0.85 -5.13 -24.70
C LYS A 143 -2.00 -5.98 -24.15
N ILE A 144 -2.55 -6.86 -24.98
CA ILE A 144 -3.67 -7.75 -24.61
C ILE A 144 -3.26 -9.19 -24.91
N TYR A 145 -3.43 -10.07 -23.93
CA TYR A 145 -3.32 -11.52 -24.12
C TYR A 145 -4.65 -12.19 -23.76
N ASN A 146 -5.24 -12.92 -24.71
CA ASN A 146 -6.43 -13.72 -24.48
C ASN A 146 -6.02 -15.16 -24.14
N SER A 147 -6.11 -15.52 -22.87
CA SER A 147 -5.77 -16.86 -22.40
C SER A 147 -6.77 -17.89 -22.93
N PRO A 148 -6.30 -19.08 -23.36
CA PRO A 148 -7.20 -20.15 -23.80
C PRO A 148 -8.06 -20.73 -22.66
N SER A 149 -7.64 -20.54 -21.41
CA SER A 149 -8.34 -20.99 -20.20
C SER A 149 -8.09 -20.01 -19.04
N ASN A 150 -8.91 -20.11 -17.99
CA ASN A 150 -8.69 -19.35 -16.77
C ASN A 150 -7.58 -20.00 -15.93
N ILE A 151 -6.38 -19.44 -15.96
CA ILE A 151 -5.24 -19.87 -15.15
C ILE A 151 -5.10 -19.08 -13.84
N LEU A 152 -6.17 -18.39 -13.44
CA LEU A 152 -6.30 -17.67 -12.19
C LEU A 152 -5.11 -16.75 -11.91
N PHE A 153 -4.47 -16.91 -10.75
CA PHE A 153 -3.43 -16.01 -10.26
C PHE A 153 -2.08 -16.22 -10.95
N GLN A 154 -1.83 -17.39 -11.54
CA GLN A 154 -0.62 -17.66 -12.31
C GLN A 154 -0.39 -16.62 -13.44
N ALA A 155 -1.49 -16.11 -14.01
CA ALA A 155 -1.49 -15.16 -15.10
C ALA A 155 -0.61 -13.93 -14.84
N ARG A 156 -0.62 -13.37 -13.62
CA ARG A 156 0.13 -12.14 -13.32
C ARG A 156 1.65 -12.36 -13.35
N PHE A 157 2.11 -13.54 -12.92
CA PHE A 157 3.52 -13.92 -12.95
C PHE A 157 3.98 -14.21 -14.36
N LEU A 158 3.15 -14.89 -15.18
CA LEU A 158 3.45 -15.10 -16.59
C LEU A 158 3.46 -13.80 -17.40
N ALA A 159 2.52 -12.89 -17.11
CA ALA A 159 2.51 -11.56 -17.72
C ALA A 159 3.77 -10.78 -17.36
N CYS A 160 4.16 -10.80 -16.08
CA CYS A 160 5.35 -10.10 -15.60
C CYS A 160 6.62 -10.69 -16.17
N SER A 161 6.79 -12.01 -16.18
CA SER A 161 7.96 -12.66 -16.77
C SER A 161 8.09 -12.39 -18.29
N GLN A 162 6.99 -12.05 -18.96
CA GLN A 162 6.93 -11.69 -20.39
C GLN A 162 6.90 -10.17 -20.64
N ALA A 163 7.06 -9.35 -19.60
CA ALA A 163 7.16 -7.91 -19.74
C ALA A 163 8.46 -7.52 -20.46
N ASN A 164 8.40 -6.43 -21.21
CA ASN A 164 9.58 -5.88 -21.91
C ASN A 164 10.35 -4.88 -21.05
N THR A 165 9.86 -4.60 -19.84
CA THR A 165 10.41 -3.66 -18.88
C THR A 165 11.05 -4.39 -17.71
N PRO A 166 11.99 -3.76 -16.98
CA PRO A 166 12.59 -4.37 -15.80
C PRO A 166 11.60 -4.54 -14.64
N TYR A 167 10.59 -3.67 -14.55
CA TYR A 167 9.67 -3.65 -13.42
C TYR A 167 8.23 -3.97 -13.84
N CYS A 168 7.48 -4.55 -12.91
CA CYS A 168 6.07 -4.85 -13.03
C CYS A 168 5.29 -4.18 -11.90
N PHE A 169 4.16 -3.59 -12.25
CA PHE A 169 3.14 -3.16 -11.29
C PHE A 169 1.90 -4.03 -11.46
N ILE A 170 1.42 -4.70 -10.43
CA ILE A 170 0.30 -5.63 -10.50
C ILE A 170 -0.89 -5.10 -9.69
N GLN A 171 -2.11 -5.20 -10.23
CA GLN A 171 -3.36 -5.01 -9.47
C GLN A 171 -4.51 -5.85 -10.06
N ASP A 172 -5.53 -6.11 -9.23
CA ASP A 172 -6.74 -6.84 -9.59
C ASP A 172 -7.79 -5.95 -10.28
N ASP A 173 -8.86 -6.58 -10.81
CA ASP A 173 -9.95 -5.88 -11.52
C ASP A 173 -11.01 -5.26 -10.61
N ASP A 174 -10.75 -5.16 -9.30
CA ASP A 174 -11.70 -4.62 -8.34
C ASP A 174 -11.14 -3.65 -7.32
N TYR A 175 -9.88 -3.27 -7.50
CA TYR A 175 -9.22 -2.26 -6.72
C TYR A 175 -8.64 -1.20 -7.66
N LEU A 176 -8.82 0.08 -7.35
CA LEU A 176 -8.25 1.19 -8.10
C LEU A 176 -7.26 1.95 -7.24
N ILE A 177 -6.02 1.98 -7.72
CA ILE A 177 -4.90 2.63 -7.05
C ILE A 177 -4.65 3.98 -7.69
N ARG A 178 -4.43 5.00 -6.85
CA ARG A 178 -4.25 6.38 -7.30
C ARG A 178 -2.88 6.56 -7.98
N PRO A 179 -2.76 7.45 -8.98
CA PRO A 179 -1.48 7.70 -9.66
C PRO A 179 -0.35 8.08 -8.71
N GLU A 180 -0.60 8.99 -7.78
CA GLU A 180 0.40 9.44 -6.80
C GLU A 180 0.91 8.31 -5.91
N VAL A 181 0.05 7.32 -5.60
CA VAL A 181 0.43 6.13 -4.83
C VAL A 181 1.34 5.22 -5.66
N ILE A 182 1.04 5.02 -6.94
CA ILE A 182 1.86 4.23 -7.87
C ILE A 182 3.25 4.86 -8.01
N ASP A 183 3.32 6.17 -8.11
CA ASP A 183 4.59 6.90 -8.19
C ASP A 183 5.39 6.81 -6.89
N SER A 184 4.75 6.91 -5.72
CA SER A 184 5.43 6.72 -4.43
C SER A 184 6.04 5.33 -4.30
N LEU A 185 5.32 4.30 -4.73
CA LEU A 185 5.83 2.93 -4.74
C LEU A 185 6.98 2.75 -5.72
N HIS A 186 6.82 3.24 -6.95
CA HIS A 186 7.86 3.15 -7.98
C HIS A 186 9.15 3.80 -7.51
N HIS A 187 9.05 5.02 -6.98
CA HIS A 187 10.20 5.75 -6.47
C HIS A 187 10.95 4.94 -5.42
N ARG A 188 10.22 4.44 -4.40
CA ARG A 188 10.81 3.62 -3.34
C ARG A 188 11.45 2.34 -3.88
N PHE A 189 10.74 1.67 -4.77
CA PHE A 189 11.14 0.40 -5.31
C PHE A 189 12.44 0.50 -6.11
N VAL A 190 12.62 1.60 -6.86
CA VAL A 190 13.82 1.86 -7.66
C VAL A 190 14.98 2.43 -6.83
N GLU A 191 14.69 3.11 -5.71
CA GLU A 191 15.72 3.63 -4.78
C GLU A 191 16.57 2.49 -4.19
N PHE A 192 15.96 1.33 -3.91
CA PHE A 192 16.65 0.22 -3.27
C PHE A 192 17.28 -0.77 -4.26
N ALA A 193 18.59 -1.00 -4.10
CA ALA A 193 19.36 -1.90 -4.96
C ALA A 193 18.83 -3.35 -4.99
N ASN A 194 18.23 -3.82 -3.89
CA ASN A 194 17.71 -5.19 -3.78
C ASN A 194 16.32 -5.38 -4.43
N HIS A 195 15.66 -4.29 -4.85
CA HIS A 195 14.36 -4.27 -5.51
C HIS A 195 13.35 -5.22 -4.86
N ARG A 196 13.24 -5.15 -3.52
CA ARG A 196 12.28 -5.96 -2.76
C ARG A 196 10.85 -5.63 -3.19
N PRO A 197 9.99 -6.65 -3.40
CA PRO A 197 8.60 -6.38 -3.71
C PRO A 197 7.93 -5.54 -2.63
N ILE A 198 7.20 -4.51 -3.06
CA ILE A 198 6.40 -3.65 -2.17
C ILE A 198 4.93 -3.94 -2.44
N HIS A 199 4.18 -4.27 -1.39
CA HIS A 199 2.76 -4.61 -1.45
C HIS A 199 1.92 -3.51 -0.80
N LEU A 200 0.90 -3.01 -1.49
CA LEU A 200 -0.16 -2.25 -0.85
C LEU A 200 -1.17 -3.21 -0.25
N LEU A 201 -1.67 -2.93 0.94
CA LEU A 201 -2.81 -3.64 1.51
C LEU A 201 -3.75 -2.67 2.25
N PRO A 202 -5.08 -2.88 2.16
CA PRO A 202 -6.01 -2.21 3.06
C PRO A 202 -5.78 -2.67 4.50
N ALA A 203 -6.21 -1.85 5.47
CA ALA A 203 -5.90 -2.04 6.88
C ALA A 203 -6.25 -3.45 7.43
N HIS A 204 -7.32 -4.09 6.95
CA HIS A 204 -7.72 -5.42 7.39
C HIS A 204 -6.80 -6.54 6.86
N GLU A 205 -6.38 -6.45 5.60
CA GLU A 205 -5.40 -7.39 5.03
C GLU A 205 -4.01 -7.14 5.61
N HIS A 206 -3.63 -5.88 5.80
CA HIS A 206 -2.37 -5.53 6.47
C HIS A 206 -2.32 -6.10 7.90
N LEU A 207 -3.40 -5.96 8.67
CA LEU A 207 -3.49 -6.55 10.01
C LEU A 207 -3.29 -8.07 9.95
N SER A 208 -3.99 -8.74 9.04
CA SER A 208 -3.89 -10.19 8.86
C SER A 208 -2.46 -10.62 8.53
N SER A 209 -1.76 -9.89 7.67
CA SER A 209 -0.34 -10.12 7.32
C SER A 209 0.60 -9.94 8.50
N VAL A 210 0.43 -8.89 9.31
CA VAL A 210 1.31 -8.69 10.48
C VAL A 210 1.06 -9.75 11.55
N LEU A 211 -0.20 -10.12 11.82
CA LEU A 211 -0.53 -11.11 12.85
C LEU A 211 0.01 -12.52 12.55
N ARG A 212 0.22 -12.84 11.27
CA ARG A 212 0.70 -14.15 10.79
C ARG A 212 2.19 -14.18 10.45
N GLU A 213 2.94 -13.14 10.79
CA GLU A 213 4.40 -13.18 10.60
C GLU A 213 5.02 -14.32 11.42
N VAL A 214 5.97 -15.04 10.82
CA VAL A 214 6.63 -16.21 11.43
C VAL A 214 8.14 -16.08 11.32
N HIS A 215 8.83 -16.27 12.44
CA HIS A 215 10.29 -16.36 12.56
C HIS A 215 10.70 -17.65 13.25
N SER A 216 11.75 -18.32 12.78
CA SER A 216 12.40 -19.36 13.56
C SER A 216 13.29 -18.75 14.66
N PRO A 217 13.53 -19.48 15.78
CA PRO A 217 14.41 -18.97 16.84
C PRO A 217 15.84 -18.65 16.39
N ASP A 218 16.30 -19.29 15.32
CA ASP A 218 17.60 -19.06 14.68
C ASP A 218 17.52 -18.11 13.46
N TYR A 219 16.35 -17.53 13.18
CA TYR A 219 16.04 -16.64 12.05
C TYR A 219 16.33 -17.22 10.65
N ALA A 220 16.63 -18.51 10.53
CA ALA A 220 16.78 -19.18 9.24
C ALA A 220 15.49 -19.11 8.40
N MET A 221 14.33 -19.10 9.08
CA MET A 221 13.02 -18.94 8.50
C MET A 221 12.41 -17.62 8.98
N HIS A 222 11.99 -16.77 8.05
CA HIS A 222 11.35 -15.49 8.36
C HIS A 222 10.42 -15.11 7.21
N THR A 223 9.10 -15.19 7.43
CA THR A 223 8.12 -15.03 6.36
C THR A 223 6.80 -14.46 6.84
N SER A 224 6.02 -13.94 5.91
CA SER A 224 4.59 -13.70 6.09
C SER A 224 3.86 -13.81 4.74
N PHE A 225 2.57 -13.52 4.75
CA PHE A 225 1.73 -13.54 3.59
C PHE A 225 1.23 -12.13 3.24
N ALA A 226 1.32 -11.73 1.97
CA ALA A 226 0.69 -10.51 1.46
C ALA A 226 0.05 -10.75 0.09
N TRP A 227 -1.15 -10.19 -0.11
CA TRP A 227 -1.80 -10.20 -1.42
C TRP A 227 -1.07 -9.29 -2.42
N LEU A 228 -1.18 -9.62 -3.71
CA LEU A 228 -0.68 -8.76 -4.79
C LEU A 228 -1.80 -7.91 -5.43
N GLY A 229 -3.07 -8.29 -5.24
CA GLY A 229 -4.22 -7.71 -5.94
C GLY A 229 -4.50 -6.25 -5.64
N HIS A 230 -4.10 -5.76 -4.46
CA HIS A 230 -4.31 -4.38 -4.02
C HIS A 230 -3.24 -3.40 -4.55
N GLY A 231 -2.27 -3.89 -5.33
CA GLY A 231 -1.13 -3.12 -5.80
C GLY A 231 0.18 -3.73 -5.33
N ALA A 232 1.02 -4.16 -6.27
CA ALA A 232 2.36 -4.63 -5.94
C ALA A 232 3.38 -4.22 -7.00
N PHE A 233 4.54 -3.72 -6.56
CA PHE A 233 5.72 -3.55 -7.40
C PHE A 233 6.67 -4.72 -7.21
N LEU A 234 7.22 -5.25 -8.30
CA LEU A 234 8.27 -6.27 -8.27
C LEU A 234 9.13 -6.20 -9.53
N HIS A 235 10.33 -6.76 -9.43
CA HIS A 235 11.23 -6.90 -10.57
C HIS A 235 10.78 -8.07 -11.46
N GLN A 236 10.92 -7.94 -12.78
CA GLN A 236 10.54 -8.96 -13.75
C GLN A 236 11.27 -10.29 -13.51
N SER A 237 12.53 -10.24 -13.06
CA SER A 237 13.28 -11.46 -12.72
C SER A 237 12.67 -12.19 -11.52
N ARG A 238 12.07 -11.50 -10.54
CA ARG A 238 11.44 -12.14 -9.37
C ARG A 238 10.26 -13.00 -9.79
N ALA A 239 9.44 -12.54 -10.73
CA ALA A 239 8.37 -13.38 -11.29
C ALA A 239 8.93 -14.61 -12.02
N THR A 240 10.03 -14.44 -12.76
CA THR A 240 10.70 -15.53 -13.48
C THR A 240 11.30 -16.56 -12.53
N GLU A 241 12.04 -16.11 -11.51
CA GLU A 241 12.62 -16.93 -10.46
C GLU A 241 11.54 -17.68 -9.67
N PHE A 242 10.44 -16.99 -9.32
CA PHE A 242 9.31 -17.62 -8.62
C PHE A 242 8.65 -18.72 -9.45
N LEU A 243 8.38 -18.47 -10.73
CA LEU A 243 7.86 -19.51 -11.63
C LEU A 243 8.83 -20.69 -11.77
N ALA A 244 10.14 -20.42 -11.80
CA ALA A 244 11.17 -21.46 -11.79
C ALA A 244 11.17 -22.28 -10.49
N LEU A 245 10.99 -21.62 -9.33
CA LEU A 245 10.86 -22.29 -8.03
C LEU A 245 9.63 -23.20 -7.98
N MET A 246 8.47 -22.72 -8.45
CA MET A 246 7.25 -23.53 -8.52
C MET A 246 7.46 -24.78 -9.42
N GLY A 247 8.20 -24.63 -10.52
CA GLY A 247 8.61 -25.76 -11.36
C GLY A 247 9.59 -26.71 -10.67
N TRP A 248 10.56 -26.18 -9.92
CA TRP A 248 11.52 -26.96 -9.13
C TRP A 248 10.84 -27.78 -8.02
N LEU A 249 9.84 -27.21 -7.36
CA LEU A 249 8.98 -27.88 -6.37
C LEU A 249 8.02 -28.91 -7.00
N ASN A 250 7.98 -28.99 -8.33
CA ASN A 250 7.05 -29.82 -9.09
C ASN A 250 5.59 -29.56 -8.69
N CYS A 251 5.23 -28.28 -8.55
CA CYS A 251 3.88 -27.86 -8.20
C CYS A 251 2.87 -28.30 -9.28
N THR A 252 1.70 -28.72 -8.83
CA THR A 252 0.57 -29.11 -9.68
C THR A 252 -0.08 -27.89 -10.34
N GLU A 253 -0.91 -28.11 -11.36
CA GLU A 253 -1.69 -27.03 -12.01
C GLU A 253 -2.60 -26.29 -11.02
N GLU A 254 -3.15 -26.99 -10.01
CA GLU A 254 -3.96 -26.38 -8.94
C GLU A 254 -3.12 -25.41 -8.11
N GLU A 255 -1.91 -25.80 -7.71
CA GLU A 255 -1.00 -24.97 -6.92
C GLU A 255 -0.49 -23.77 -7.73
N LEU A 256 -0.15 -23.99 -9.01
CA LEU A 256 0.22 -22.92 -9.93
C LEU A 256 -0.91 -21.90 -10.11
N SER A 257 -2.15 -22.36 -10.20
CA SER A 257 -3.32 -21.47 -10.34
C SER A 257 -3.55 -20.61 -9.09
N MET A 258 -3.07 -21.05 -7.93
CA MET A 258 -3.14 -20.35 -6.65
C MET A 258 -1.83 -19.65 -6.27
N ALA A 259 -1.02 -19.29 -7.26
CA ALA A 259 0.34 -18.74 -7.10
C ALA A 259 0.48 -17.60 -6.07
N ASP A 260 -0.52 -16.72 -5.92
CA ASP A 260 -0.51 -15.64 -4.93
C ASP A 260 -0.32 -16.16 -3.49
N ASN A 261 -0.89 -17.33 -3.16
CA ASN A 261 -0.73 -17.95 -1.84
C ASN A 261 0.69 -18.46 -1.55
N TYR A 262 1.55 -18.53 -2.57
CA TYR A 262 2.90 -19.07 -2.48
C TYR A 262 3.95 -17.96 -2.57
N PHE A 263 3.69 -16.89 -3.32
CA PHE A 263 4.70 -15.91 -3.72
C PHE A 263 5.47 -15.31 -2.54
N THR A 264 4.80 -14.71 -1.54
CA THR A 264 5.52 -14.08 -0.42
C THR A 264 6.02 -15.09 0.61
N ILE A 265 5.36 -16.24 0.72
CA ILE A 265 5.76 -17.27 1.69
C ILE A 265 7.08 -17.90 1.25
N LEU A 266 7.18 -18.30 -0.01
CA LEU A 266 8.32 -19.03 -0.54
C LEU A 266 9.59 -18.20 -0.74
N SER A 267 9.52 -16.87 -0.69
CA SER A 267 10.72 -16.02 -0.74
C SER A 267 11.56 -16.15 0.53
N ASN A 268 10.95 -16.61 1.63
CA ASN A 268 11.52 -16.60 2.97
C ASN A 268 12.01 -15.19 3.35
N GLN A 269 11.17 -14.20 3.08
CA GLN A 269 11.37 -12.83 3.51
C GLN A 269 10.06 -12.32 4.10
N VAL A 270 10.13 -11.49 5.14
CA VAL A 270 8.96 -10.72 5.58
C VAL A 270 8.66 -9.69 4.48
N PRO A 271 7.48 -9.74 3.84
CA PRO A 271 7.16 -8.86 2.73
C PRO A 271 7.13 -7.39 3.19
N GLU A 272 7.60 -6.47 2.35
CA GLU A 272 7.40 -5.04 2.60
C GLU A 272 5.95 -4.68 2.25
N ILE A 273 5.17 -4.32 3.27
CA ILE A 273 3.76 -4.00 3.13
C ILE A 273 3.52 -2.54 3.54
N TRP A 274 2.83 -1.80 2.69
CA TRP A 274 2.38 -0.44 2.94
C TRP A 274 0.85 -0.45 3.13
N VAL A 275 0.37 0.31 4.10
CA VAL A 275 -1.08 0.46 4.31
C VAL A 275 -1.61 1.43 3.26
N ASP A 276 -2.60 1.02 2.47
CA ASP A 276 -3.29 1.87 1.51
C ASP A 276 -4.78 2.01 1.88
N GLN A 277 -5.39 3.10 1.42
CA GLN A 277 -6.82 3.32 1.49
C GLN A 277 -7.52 2.85 0.21
N GLY A 278 -6.84 2.97 -0.95
CA GLY A 278 -7.31 2.62 -2.29
C GLY A 278 -8.78 2.93 -2.57
N ILE A 279 -9.33 2.29 -3.60
CA ILE A 279 -10.75 2.44 -3.96
C ILE A 279 -11.28 1.09 -4.46
N GLU A 280 -12.14 0.45 -3.68
CA GLU A 280 -12.86 -0.74 -4.13
C GLU A 280 -13.87 -0.36 -5.22
N LEU A 281 -13.78 -1.03 -6.38
CA LEU A 281 -14.63 -0.75 -7.55
C LEU A 281 -15.92 -1.57 -7.59
N GLY A 282 -16.06 -2.55 -6.69
CA GLY A 282 -17.23 -3.43 -6.61
C GLY A 282 -17.50 -4.22 -7.91
N GLY A 283 -18.72 -4.76 -8.00
CA GLY A 283 -19.23 -5.52 -9.15
C GLY A 283 -18.76 -6.98 -9.20
N GLY A 284 -19.68 -7.95 -9.35
CA GLY A 284 -19.32 -9.37 -9.38
C GLY A 284 -19.15 -10.02 -8.00
N GLN A 285 -18.85 -11.32 -7.98
CA GLN A 285 -18.47 -12.07 -6.77
C GLN A 285 -16.95 -12.27 -6.78
N PRO A 286 -16.20 -11.87 -5.73
CA PRO A 286 -14.76 -12.08 -5.66
C PRO A 286 -14.45 -13.57 -5.59
N PHE A 287 -13.41 -14.03 -6.28
CA PHE A 287 -13.04 -15.45 -6.29
C PHE A 287 -12.54 -15.93 -4.93
N THR A 288 -11.89 -15.04 -4.17
CA THR A 288 -11.26 -15.31 -2.88
C THR A 288 -12.17 -15.12 -1.68
N ILE A 289 -13.32 -14.45 -1.86
CA ILE A 289 -14.19 -14.06 -0.75
C ILE A 289 -15.31 -15.08 -0.55
N GLY A 290 -15.57 -15.42 0.70
CA GLY A 290 -16.60 -16.35 1.14
C GLY A 290 -16.01 -17.69 1.58
N THR A 291 -16.82 -18.50 2.28
CA THR A 291 -16.37 -19.70 2.99
C THR A 291 -15.55 -20.66 2.12
N GLU A 292 -15.92 -20.84 0.85
CA GLU A 292 -15.18 -21.70 -0.08
C GLU A 292 -13.82 -21.11 -0.47
N GLY A 293 -13.77 -19.79 -0.73
CA GLY A 293 -12.54 -19.07 -1.02
C GLY A 293 -11.58 -19.09 0.17
N ASP A 294 -12.10 -18.88 1.38
CA ASP A 294 -11.33 -18.91 2.62
C ASP A 294 -10.70 -20.30 2.85
N ILE A 295 -11.50 -21.37 2.73
CA ILE A 295 -11.03 -22.75 2.87
C ILE A 295 -9.92 -23.05 1.85
N ARG A 296 -10.12 -22.63 0.59
CA ARG A 296 -9.13 -22.83 -0.47
C ARG A 296 -7.83 -22.07 -0.18
N ASN A 297 -7.92 -20.78 0.15
CA ASN A 297 -6.75 -19.95 0.44
C ASN A 297 -5.97 -20.49 1.64
N ARG A 298 -6.66 -20.89 2.72
CA ARG A 298 -6.04 -21.52 3.90
C ARG A 298 -5.27 -22.79 3.52
N LYS A 299 -5.89 -23.68 2.72
CA LYS A 299 -5.24 -24.90 2.21
C LYS A 299 -3.93 -24.56 1.47
N HIS A 300 -3.94 -23.57 0.59
CA HIS A 300 -2.75 -23.21 -0.20
C HIS A 300 -1.69 -22.46 0.60
N ILE A 301 -2.08 -21.65 1.60
CA ILE A 301 -1.14 -21.00 2.53
C ILE A 301 -0.42 -22.06 3.38
N GLU A 302 -1.16 -23.01 3.96
CA GLU A 302 -0.56 -24.13 4.72
C GLU A 302 0.37 -24.96 3.83
N LYS A 303 -0.01 -25.19 2.57
CA LYS A 303 0.81 -25.91 1.61
C LYS A 303 2.09 -25.16 1.23
N ALA A 304 2.01 -23.86 0.98
CA ALA A 304 3.16 -23.00 0.72
C ALA A 304 4.13 -23.00 1.91
N ALA A 305 3.59 -22.95 3.12
CA ALA A 305 4.38 -23.01 4.34
C ALA A 305 5.09 -24.37 4.52
N GLN A 306 4.43 -25.49 4.20
CA GLN A 306 5.08 -26.80 4.16
C GLN A 306 6.21 -26.88 3.12
N HIS A 307 6.04 -26.24 1.97
CA HIS A 307 7.12 -26.12 0.98
C HIS A 307 8.28 -25.27 1.52
N LEU A 308 8.00 -24.19 2.23
CA LEU A 308 9.05 -23.39 2.87
C LEU A 308 9.85 -24.21 3.90
N ASP A 309 9.18 -24.96 4.78
CA ASP A 309 9.86 -25.86 5.73
C ASP A 309 10.78 -26.86 5.01
N PHE A 310 10.32 -27.41 3.88
CA PHE A 310 11.13 -28.28 3.03
C PHE A 310 12.35 -27.54 2.45
N LEU A 311 12.17 -26.33 1.90
CA LEU A 311 13.25 -25.52 1.33
C LEU A 311 14.32 -25.18 2.37
N ILE A 312 13.93 -24.84 3.60
CA ILE A 312 14.84 -24.58 4.72
C ILE A 312 15.64 -25.85 5.07
N SER A 313 14.99 -27.02 5.06
CA SER A 313 15.66 -28.29 5.35
C SER A 313 16.65 -28.72 4.25
N GLU A 314 16.41 -28.32 3.00
CA GLU A 314 17.29 -28.63 1.86
C GLU A 314 18.42 -27.61 1.73
N SER A 315 18.19 -26.33 1.99
CA SER A 315 19.22 -25.28 1.95
C SER A 315 20.34 -25.56 2.95
N THR A 316 20.01 -26.11 4.13
CA THR A 316 20.98 -26.54 5.14
C THR A 316 21.84 -27.74 4.73
N ARG A 317 21.44 -28.50 3.70
CA ARG A 317 22.19 -29.69 3.20
C ARG A 317 23.16 -29.38 2.06
N GLN A 318 22.98 -28.25 1.36
CA GLN A 318 23.67 -27.75 0.15
C GLN A 318 23.67 -28.68 -1.10
N ILE A 319 23.49 -28.07 -2.29
CA ILE A 319 24.22 -28.35 -3.58
C ILE A 319 23.78 -27.42 -4.75
N SER A 320 22.64 -26.71 -4.69
CA SER A 320 22.25 -25.77 -5.77
C SER A 320 21.60 -24.49 -5.28
N GLU A 321 21.80 -23.40 -6.03
CA GLU A 321 21.05 -22.15 -5.89
C GLU A 321 19.55 -22.44 -6.11
N ILE A 322 18.75 -22.31 -5.04
CA ILE A 322 17.30 -22.45 -5.11
C ILE A 322 16.77 -21.12 -5.68
N PRO A 323 16.04 -21.11 -6.82
CA PRO A 323 15.51 -19.88 -7.38
C PRO A 323 14.60 -19.16 -6.37
N TYR A 324 14.62 -17.82 -6.38
CA TYR A 324 13.69 -16.95 -5.63
C TYR A 324 13.80 -16.96 -4.09
N PHE A 325 14.34 -18.03 -3.51
CA PHE A 325 14.45 -18.24 -2.06
C PHE A 325 15.70 -17.56 -1.48
N SER A 326 15.53 -16.91 -0.31
CA SER A 326 16.61 -16.23 0.41
C SER A 326 16.78 -16.78 1.82
N THR A 327 18.01 -16.96 2.28
CA THR A 327 18.32 -17.18 3.71
C THR A 327 18.99 -15.97 4.35
N GLU A 328 19.18 -14.88 3.58
CA GLU A 328 19.77 -13.66 4.11
C GLU A 328 18.80 -13.02 5.09
N ASP A 329 19.28 -12.82 6.32
CA ASP A 329 18.60 -12.02 7.31
C ASP A 329 18.81 -10.54 6.99
N ASP A 330 17.74 -9.87 6.54
CA ASP A 330 17.71 -8.41 6.36
C ASP A 330 16.70 -7.80 7.34
N TYR A 331 16.49 -8.46 8.49
CA TYR A 331 15.56 -7.98 9.49
C TYR A 331 16.16 -6.80 10.25
N SER A 332 15.68 -5.60 9.94
CA SER A 332 15.90 -4.46 10.81
C SER A 332 15.00 -4.62 12.04
N ASN A 333 15.58 -4.61 13.24
CA ASN A 333 14.86 -4.80 14.51
C ASN A 333 13.78 -3.75 14.82
N ILE A 334 13.64 -2.68 14.02
CA ILE A 334 12.66 -1.62 14.24
C ILE A 334 11.57 -1.74 13.17
N PRO A 335 10.35 -2.16 13.53
CA PRO A 335 9.24 -2.19 12.58
C PRO A 335 8.88 -0.75 12.20
N ILE A 336 9.02 -0.43 10.91
CA ILE A 336 8.60 0.86 10.35
C ILE A 336 7.33 0.63 9.55
N SER A 337 6.23 1.26 9.97
CA SER A 337 5.02 1.31 9.17
C SER A 337 5.14 2.37 8.09
N ARG A 338 4.61 2.07 6.89
CA ARG A 338 4.64 2.96 5.74
C ARG A 338 3.25 3.13 5.14
N THR A 339 2.96 4.34 4.68
CA THR A 339 1.74 4.65 3.94
C THR A 339 2.03 5.71 2.88
N PRO A 340 1.63 5.51 1.62
CA PRO A 340 1.68 6.56 0.62
C PRO A 340 0.70 7.70 0.94
N CYS A 341 1.08 8.94 0.64
CA CYS A 341 0.22 10.09 0.79
C CYS A 341 -0.85 10.16 -0.32
N VAL A 342 -2.05 10.63 0.01
CA VAL A 342 -3.07 10.98 -0.98
C VAL A 342 -2.90 12.44 -1.41
N GLY A 343 -3.02 12.72 -2.71
CA GLY A 343 -2.96 14.08 -3.25
C GLY A 343 -1.57 14.70 -3.33
N ALA A 344 -0.52 13.95 -2.97
CA ALA A 344 0.87 14.28 -3.23
C ALA A 344 1.67 12.97 -3.28
N SER A 345 2.68 12.90 -4.13
CA SER A 345 3.62 11.77 -4.14
C SER A 345 4.61 11.92 -2.96
N CYS A 346 4.23 11.38 -1.80
CA CYS A 346 5.07 11.24 -0.62
C CYS A 346 4.77 9.93 0.13
N VAL A 347 5.59 9.63 1.15
CA VAL A 347 5.40 8.47 2.04
C VAL A 347 5.47 8.92 3.49
N LEU A 348 4.44 8.57 4.25
CA LEU A 348 4.47 8.59 5.71
C LEU A 348 5.22 7.36 6.21
N GLU A 349 6.24 7.56 7.03
CA GLU A 349 6.90 6.49 7.78
C GLU A 349 6.76 6.74 9.28
N THR A 350 6.68 5.68 10.08
CA THR A 350 6.65 5.77 11.54
C THR A 350 7.15 4.51 12.22
N ASN A 351 7.81 4.64 13.36
CA ASN A 351 8.13 3.52 14.26
C ASN A 351 7.13 3.38 15.42
N ILE A 352 6.03 4.12 15.42
CA ILE A 352 4.98 3.99 16.43
C ILE A 352 4.40 2.58 16.33
N GLN A 353 4.36 1.89 17.46
CA GLN A 353 3.91 0.51 17.50
C GLN A 353 2.40 0.42 17.17
N LEU A 354 2.06 -0.29 16.10
CA LEU A 354 0.66 -0.42 15.65
C LEU A 354 -0.11 -1.54 16.36
N LEU A 355 0.61 -2.47 16.99
CA LEU A 355 0.05 -3.60 17.74
C LEU A 355 0.59 -3.56 19.18
N PRO A 356 -0.18 -4.02 20.17
CA PRO A 356 0.31 -4.12 21.54
C PRO A 356 1.45 -5.14 21.67
N ASP A 357 2.27 -4.96 22.70
CA ASP A 357 3.31 -5.92 23.09
C ASP A 357 2.73 -7.29 23.46
N GLY A 358 3.57 -8.33 23.34
CA GLY A 358 3.28 -9.68 23.83
C GLY A 358 2.75 -10.65 22.77
N MET A 359 2.63 -10.21 21.51
CA MET A 359 2.42 -11.11 20.38
C MET A 359 3.68 -11.95 20.13
N SER A 360 3.48 -13.23 19.80
CA SER A 360 4.58 -14.14 19.47
C SER A 360 4.54 -14.45 17.99
N HIS A 361 5.66 -14.19 17.33
CA HIS A 361 5.89 -14.56 15.94
C HIS A 361 6.90 -15.72 15.82
N VAL A 362 7.35 -16.27 16.94
CA VAL A 362 8.40 -17.30 16.95
C VAL A 362 7.79 -18.70 16.78
N SER A 363 8.25 -19.45 15.78
CA SER A 363 7.84 -20.84 15.53
C SER A 363 8.94 -21.67 14.86
N HIS A 364 8.96 -22.97 15.13
CA HIS A 364 9.90 -23.90 14.49
C HIS A 364 9.46 -24.39 13.10
N SER A 365 8.27 -24.00 12.64
CA SER A 365 7.71 -24.43 11.35
C SER A 365 6.81 -23.34 10.78
N ALA A 366 6.99 -23.04 9.50
CA ALA A 366 6.16 -22.11 8.76
C ALA A 366 4.71 -22.60 8.72
N ALA A 367 4.47 -23.92 8.76
CA ALA A 367 3.12 -24.49 8.70
C ALA A 367 2.21 -24.01 9.85
N ASN A 368 2.78 -23.43 10.91
CA ASN A 368 2.03 -22.81 11.99
C ASN A 368 1.56 -21.37 11.68
N ILE A 369 1.82 -20.83 10.49
CA ILE A 369 1.49 -19.45 10.10
C ILE A 369 0.04 -19.04 10.43
N LEU A 370 -0.93 -19.90 10.11
CA LEU A 370 -2.35 -19.63 10.39
C LEU A 370 -2.73 -19.82 11.86
N ALA A 371 -2.01 -20.67 12.59
CA ALA A 371 -2.23 -20.86 14.03
C ALA A 371 -1.69 -19.65 14.81
N ILE A 372 -0.54 -19.11 14.40
CA ILE A 372 0.04 -17.88 14.94
C ILE A 372 -0.90 -16.70 14.70
N GLU A 373 -1.47 -16.60 13.49
CA GLU A 373 -2.48 -15.59 13.21
C GLU A 373 -3.68 -15.68 14.17
N GLU A 374 -4.23 -16.88 14.35
CA GLU A 374 -5.40 -17.11 15.20
C GLU A 374 -5.09 -16.77 16.67
N GLU A 375 -3.93 -17.15 17.17
CA GLU A 375 -3.47 -16.83 18.53
C GLU A 375 -3.28 -15.32 18.71
N ASN A 376 -2.56 -14.66 17.81
CA ASN A 376 -2.32 -13.22 17.88
C ASN A 376 -3.61 -12.41 17.70
N ALA A 377 -4.53 -12.84 16.82
CA ALA A 377 -5.84 -12.24 16.66
C ALA A 377 -6.70 -12.38 17.92
N HIS A 378 -6.63 -13.52 18.60
CA HIS A 378 -7.30 -13.75 19.88
C HIS A 378 -6.71 -12.88 21.00
N LEU A 379 -5.37 -12.76 21.07
CA LEU A 379 -4.68 -11.88 22.02
C LEU A 379 -5.03 -10.40 21.81
N LEU A 380 -5.11 -9.95 20.55
CA LEU A 380 -5.51 -8.59 20.19
C LEU A 380 -6.98 -8.31 20.56
N GLY A 381 -7.84 -9.32 20.45
CA GLY A 381 -9.27 -9.23 20.71
C GLY A 381 -10.04 -8.39 19.68
N GLU A 382 -11.37 -8.46 19.71
CA GLU A 382 -12.22 -7.75 18.75
C GLU A 382 -12.04 -6.22 18.79
N ASP A 383 -11.85 -5.65 19.99
CA ASP A 383 -11.65 -4.21 20.15
C ASP A 383 -10.32 -3.75 19.55
N GLY A 384 -9.24 -4.50 19.74
CA GLY A 384 -7.95 -4.20 19.15
C GLY A 384 -7.98 -4.31 17.62
N GLN A 385 -8.65 -5.34 17.08
CA GLN A 385 -8.84 -5.48 15.63
C GLN A 385 -9.67 -4.33 15.06
N ARG A 386 -10.78 -3.96 15.70
CA ARG A 386 -11.60 -2.81 15.29
C ARG A 386 -10.81 -1.50 15.35
N HIS A 387 -10.01 -1.31 16.40
CA HIS A 387 -9.16 -0.13 16.55
C HIS A 387 -8.14 -0.03 15.41
N TYR A 388 -7.43 -1.12 15.12
CA TYR A 388 -6.44 -1.17 14.05
C TYR A 388 -7.03 -0.82 12.68
N ILE A 389 -8.17 -1.43 12.36
CA ILE A 389 -8.85 -1.25 11.08
C ILE A 389 -9.50 0.15 10.98
N GLY A 390 -10.02 0.67 12.10
CA GLY A 390 -10.69 1.98 12.14
C GLY A 390 -9.75 3.18 12.25
N HIS A 391 -8.51 2.97 12.70
CA HIS A 391 -7.52 4.02 12.92
C HIS A 391 -6.12 3.70 12.34
N PRO A 392 -6.00 3.18 11.10
CA PRO A 392 -4.72 2.86 10.49
C PRO A 392 -3.84 4.10 10.30
N ALA A 393 -2.52 3.89 10.20
CA ALA A 393 -1.56 4.96 9.89
C ALA A 393 -1.92 5.74 8.62
N ALA A 394 -2.55 5.06 7.67
CA ALA A 394 -3.03 5.64 6.44
C ALA A 394 -4.01 6.81 6.58
N HIS A 395 -4.79 6.84 7.66
CA HIS A 395 -5.69 7.96 7.95
C HIS A 395 -4.96 9.25 8.34
N ALA A 396 -3.64 9.24 8.53
CA ALA A 396 -2.89 10.46 8.77
C ALA A 396 -2.55 11.21 7.46
N VAL A 397 -2.76 10.59 6.29
CA VAL A 397 -2.37 11.15 4.98
C VAL A 397 -3.39 10.83 3.88
N ASP A 398 -4.65 10.60 4.24
CA ASP A 398 -5.72 10.22 3.29
C ASP A 398 -6.49 11.41 2.68
N GLY A 399 -6.17 12.63 3.12
CA GLY A 399 -6.80 13.87 2.67
C GLY A 399 -8.17 14.12 3.28
N LYS A 400 -8.56 13.40 4.34
CA LYS A 400 -9.87 13.47 5.01
C LYS A 400 -9.74 13.90 6.48
N PRO A 401 -10.01 15.18 6.79
CA PRO A 401 -9.94 15.69 8.16
C PRO A 401 -10.78 14.97 9.23
N ASP A 402 -11.77 14.17 8.82
CA ASP A 402 -12.67 13.47 9.73
C ASP A 402 -12.21 12.06 10.12
N THR A 403 -11.23 11.49 9.40
CA THR A 403 -10.52 10.28 9.78
C THR A 403 -9.33 10.63 10.68
N ASN A 404 -8.69 9.62 11.27
CA ASN A 404 -7.44 9.80 12.01
C ASN A 404 -6.73 8.47 12.23
N PHE A 405 -5.41 8.52 12.16
CA PHE A 405 -4.54 7.51 12.77
C PHE A 405 -4.60 7.66 14.29
N THR A 406 -4.71 6.56 15.03
CA THR A 406 -4.63 6.55 16.50
C THR A 406 -3.77 5.38 16.97
N SER A 407 -2.72 5.63 17.75
CA SER A 407 -1.89 4.56 18.31
C SER A 407 -2.66 3.75 19.38
N PRO A 408 -2.40 2.44 19.52
CA PRO A 408 -3.07 1.61 20.53
C PRO A 408 -2.64 1.94 21.97
N SER A 409 -1.42 2.44 22.14
CA SER A 409 -0.78 2.75 23.42
C SER A 409 -0.44 4.25 23.54
N SER A 410 -0.04 4.65 24.74
CA SER A 410 0.46 6.01 25.00
C SER A 410 1.74 6.30 24.23
N ALA A 411 1.95 7.54 23.82
CA ALA A 411 3.13 7.97 23.09
C ALA A 411 4.39 7.78 23.93
N GLN A 412 5.37 7.10 23.35
CA GLN A 412 6.64 6.73 23.99
C GLN A 412 7.79 7.59 23.45
N LYS A 413 8.78 7.84 24.29
CA LYS A 413 10.03 8.49 23.91
C LYS A 413 10.69 7.74 22.74
N GLY A 414 11.15 8.48 21.74
CA GLY A 414 11.82 7.95 20.55
C GLY A 414 10.87 7.53 19.44
N GLU A 415 9.56 7.56 19.68
CA GLU A 415 8.57 7.45 18.61
C GLU A 415 8.64 8.67 17.69
N TRP A 416 8.50 8.42 16.39
CA TRP A 416 8.53 9.46 15.38
C TRP A 416 7.50 9.22 14.28
N ILE A 417 7.18 10.32 13.62
CA ILE A 417 6.46 10.35 12.35
C ILE A 417 7.34 11.11 11.37
N MET A 418 7.50 10.59 10.17
CA MET A 418 8.30 11.19 9.10
C MET A 418 7.49 11.28 7.82
N ILE A 419 7.67 12.35 7.07
CA ILE A 419 7.32 12.43 5.66
C ILE A 419 8.60 12.33 4.84
N ASP A 420 8.65 11.33 3.97
CA ASP A 420 9.59 11.25 2.86
C ASP A 420 8.97 11.93 1.64
N ALA A 421 9.57 13.03 1.21
CA ALA A 421 9.14 13.78 0.03
C ALA A 421 9.55 13.13 -1.30
N LEU A 422 10.19 11.95 -1.27
CA LEU A 422 10.70 11.15 -2.39
C LEU A 422 11.79 11.85 -3.22
N GLN A 423 12.02 13.14 -3.03
CA GLN A 423 13.15 13.80 -3.62
C GLN A 423 13.62 14.93 -2.75
N SER A 424 14.90 15.22 -2.94
CA SER A 424 15.53 16.44 -2.49
C SER A 424 14.72 17.67 -2.92
N LEU A 425 14.23 18.43 -1.94
CA LEU A 425 13.54 19.68 -2.18
C LEU A 425 14.57 20.73 -2.60
N GLY A 426 14.57 21.04 -3.91
CA GLY A 426 15.53 21.98 -4.50
C GLY A 426 15.35 23.44 -4.05
N SER A 427 16.22 24.31 -4.57
CA SER A 427 16.31 25.75 -4.25
C SER A 427 15.08 26.61 -4.59
N LYS A 428 14.01 26.00 -5.12
CA LYS A 428 12.74 26.69 -5.42
C LYS A 428 12.04 27.18 -4.14
N TRP A 429 12.24 26.50 -3.02
CA TRP A 429 11.55 26.76 -1.77
C TRP A 429 12.44 27.57 -0.83
N MET A 430 11.95 28.70 -0.34
CA MET A 430 12.63 29.48 0.70
C MET A 430 12.51 28.82 2.08
N ALA A 431 11.41 28.11 2.30
CA ALA A 431 11.12 27.42 3.55
C ALA A 431 10.15 26.29 3.28
N VAL A 432 10.24 25.24 4.08
CA VAL A 432 9.30 24.12 4.10
C VAL A 432 8.70 24.04 5.49
N GLU A 433 7.41 23.75 5.56
CA GLU A 433 6.70 23.54 6.81
C GLU A 433 6.15 22.12 6.84
N MET A 434 6.42 21.43 7.95
CA MET A 434 5.69 20.21 8.31
C MET A 434 4.45 20.61 9.09
N VAL A 435 3.28 20.25 8.57
CA VAL A 435 1.97 20.71 9.06
C VAL A 435 1.15 19.53 9.53
N TRP A 436 0.40 19.75 10.59
CA TRP A 436 -0.35 18.75 11.33
C TRP A 436 -1.76 19.26 11.59
N LEU A 437 -2.77 18.49 11.19
CA LEU A 437 -4.13 18.67 11.66
C LEU A 437 -4.42 17.65 12.74
N VAL A 438 -4.66 18.15 13.94
CA VAL A 438 -4.82 17.31 15.13
C VAL A 438 -5.92 17.86 16.03
N ASP A 439 -6.35 17.08 17.02
CA ASP A 439 -7.18 17.63 18.09
C ASP A 439 -6.35 18.49 19.04
N HIS A 440 -7.01 19.30 19.86
CA HIS A 440 -6.33 20.24 20.74
C HIS A 440 -5.36 19.57 21.73
N TRP A 441 -5.57 18.30 22.10
CA TRP A 441 -4.76 17.67 23.14
C TRP A 441 -3.43 17.17 22.58
N MET A 442 -3.41 16.83 21.29
CA MET A 442 -2.20 16.47 20.56
C MET A 442 -1.16 17.57 20.45
N GLU A 443 -1.54 18.83 20.72
CA GLU A 443 -0.58 19.93 20.89
C GLU A 443 0.50 19.58 21.92
N VAL A 444 0.13 18.90 23.01
CA VAL A 444 1.07 18.52 24.07
C VAL A 444 2.12 17.54 23.56
N ILE A 445 1.71 16.57 22.74
CA ILE A 445 2.64 15.61 22.11
C ILE A 445 3.56 16.32 21.14
N LEU A 446 3.01 17.14 20.23
CA LEU A 446 3.81 17.87 19.25
C LEU A 446 4.79 18.87 19.90
N ARG A 447 4.42 19.51 21.02
CA ARG A 447 5.34 20.36 21.80
C ARG A 447 6.44 19.57 22.50
N GLY A 448 6.23 18.27 22.75
CA GLY A 448 7.24 17.36 23.27
C GLY A 448 8.23 16.85 22.22
N CYS A 449 7.97 17.10 20.92
CA CYS A 449 8.79 16.62 19.83
C CYS A 449 9.95 17.57 19.48
N ASN A 450 11.06 16.98 19.03
CA ASN A 450 12.03 17.66 18.18
C ASN A 450 11.60 17.48 16.72
N PHE A 451 11.81 18.52 15.91
CA PHE A 451 11.54 18.49 14.48
C PHE A 451 12.86 18.58 13.73
N GLU A 452 13.05 17.68 12.78
CA GLU A 452 14.33 17.48 12.12
C GLU A 452 14.13 17.23 10.62
N SER A 453 15.14 17.57 9.84
CA SER A 453 15.21 17.18 8.43
C SER A 453 16.54 16.57 8.04
N SER A 454 16.52 15.80 6.96
CA SER A 454 17.69 15.12 6.42
C SER A 454 17.62 15.02 4.90
N ALA A 455 18.78 14.93 4.26
CA ALA A 455 18.91 14.61 2.84
C ALA A 455 19.18 13.12 2.58
N ASP A 456 19.62 12.36 3.60
CA ASP A 456 20.18 11.01 3.45
C ASP A 456 19.66 9.99 4.49
N ARG A 457 18.76 10.39 5.38
CA ARG A 457 18.26 9.63 6.55
C ARG A 457 19.30 9.36 7.64
N GLU A 458 20.54 9.77 7.47
CA GLU A 458 21.64 9.53 8.42
C GLU A 458 21.96 10.81 9.20
N ASN A 459 22.12 11.92 8.49
CA ASN A 459 22.49 13.21 9.03
C ASN A 459 21.24 14.06 9.24
N TRP A 460 20.85 14.24 10.49
CA TRP A 460 19.64 14.97 10.88
C TRP A 460 19.98 16.37 11.40
N THR A 461 19.26 17.36 10.88
CA THR A 461 19.37 18.76 11.30
C THR A 461 18.11 19.16 12.05
N ALA A 462 18.24 19.49 13.33
CA ALA A 462 17.13 19.97 14.13
C ALA A 462 16.75 21.42 13.75
N THR A 463 15.45 21.70 13.71
CA THR A 463 14.96 23.05 13.47
C THR A 463 15.06 23.90 14.75
N PRO A 464 15.52 25.16 14.67
CA PRO A 464 15.50 26.09 15.80
C PRO A 464 14.13 26.76 15.99
N HIS A 465 13.18 26.53 15.08
CA HIS A 465 11.88 27.18 15.11
C HIS A 465 10.96 26.59 16.18
N VAL A 466 10.00 27.41 16.63
CA VAL A 466 9.00 27.01 17.63
C VAL A 466 7.73 26.58 16.92
N LEU A 467 7.10 25.51 17.43
CA LEU A 467 5.84 25.01 16.94
C LEU A 467 4.75 26.09 17.06
N SER A 468 4.15 26.45 15.93
CA SER A 468 2.99 27.36 15.87
C SER A 468 1.72 26.55 15.73
N CYS A 469 0.73 26.75 16.60
CA CYS A 469 -0.57 26.10 16.53
C CYS A 469 -1.69 27.14 16.51
N GLN A 470 -2.71 26.92 15.68
CA GLN A 470 -3.83 27.82 15.48
C GLN A 470 -5.13 27.03 15.32
N ASP A 471 -6.26 27.62 15.70
CA ASP A 471 -7.57 27.00 15.51
C ASP A 471 -7.82 26.73 14.02
N ALA A 472 -8.23 25.51 13.71
CA ALA A 472 -8.53 25.05 12.37
C ALA A 472 -10.04 25.03 12.11
N VAL A 473 -10.44 25.48 10.92
CA VAL A 473 -11.82 25.44 10.44
C VAL A 473 -12.00 24.21 9.56
N VAL A 474 -12.74 23.23 10.07
CA VAL A 474 -13.15 22.04 9.33
C VAL A 474 -14.67 22.01 9.32
N GLU A 475 -15.28 21.65 8.19
CA GLU A 475 -16.74 21.65 7.99
C GLU A 475 -17.50 20.78 9.02
N THR A 476 -16.81 19.82 9.64
CA THR A 476 -17.37 18.87 10.61
C THR A 476 -17.71 19.48 11.98
N GLY A 477 -17.29 20.71 12.26
CA GLY A 477 -17.57 21.40 13.53
C GLY A 477 -16.83 20.83 14.75
N LYS A 478 -15.91 19.88 14.58
CA LYS A 478 -14.99 19.43 15.63
C LYS A 478 -13.91 20.49 15.88
N GLY A 479 -13.48 20.62 17.13
CA GLY A 479 -12.39 21.53 17.52
C GLY A 479 -11.02 20.98 17.13
N PHE A 480 -10.58 21.30 15.91
CA PHE A 480 -9.25 20.97 15.41
C PHE A 480 -8.27 22.13 15.60
N ILE A 481 -6.99 21.80 15.67
CA ILE A 481 -5.89 22.75 15.58
C ILE A 481 -4.99 22.36 14.41
N GLU A 482 -4.51 23.38 13.70
CA GLU A 482 -3.41 23.22 12.75
C GLU A 482 -2.12 23.62 13.47
N CYS A 483 -1.20 22.69 13.61
CA CYS A 483 0.15 22.96 14.08
C CYS A 483 1.14 22.89 12.91
N SER A 484 2.05 23.84 12.80
CA SER A 484 3.07 23.88 11.76
C SER A 484 4.44 24.18 12.35
N MET A 485 5.44 23.51 11.83
CA MET A 485 6.84 23.75 12.12
C MET A 485 7.60 24.13 10.86
N GLN A 486 8.22 25.31 10.86
CA GLN A 486 9.11 25.73 9.79
C GLN A 486 10.45 25.00 9.89
N ILE A 487 10.91 24.46 8.78
CA ILE A 487 12.17 23.75 8.63
C ILE A 487 12.96 24.47 7.54
N PRO A 488 14.11 25.08 7.88
CA PRO A 488 14.91 25.81 6.91
C PRO A 488 15.52 24.84 5.90
N VAL A 489 15.38 25.15 4.61
CA VAL A 489 16.04 24.41 3.53
C VAL A 489 17.31 25.18 3.17
N ASP A 490 18.45 24.71 3.66
CA ASP A 490 19.76 25.38 3.53
C ASP A 490 20.47 25.12 2.19
N GLY A 491 19.71 24.86 1.13
CA GLY A 491 20.26 24.53 -0.19
C GLY A 491 20.88 23.13 -0.31
N ASN A 492 21.04 22.40 0.80
CA ASN A 492 21.54 21.02 0.82
C ASN A 492 20.48 19.98 0.42
N GLY A 493 19.28 20.42 0.05
CA GLY A 493 18.30 19.58 -0.62
C GLY A 493 17.69 18.51 0.28
N HIS A 494 16.96 18.94 1.32
CA HIS A 494 16.28 18.07 2.28
C HIS A 494 15.17 17.25 1.62
N GLN A 495 15.06 15.97 1.97
CA GLN A 495 14.03 15.04 1.48
C GLN A 495 13.16 14.51 2.62
N TYR A 496 13.75 14.31 3.79
CA TYR A 496 13.12 13.67 4.93
C TYR A 496 12.79 14.70 6.00
N PHE A 497 11.58 14.64 6.55
CA PHE A 497 11.09 15.57 7.58
C PHE A 497 10.41 14.78 8.68
N ARG A 498 10.92 14.84 9.92
CA ARG A 498 10.36 14.06 11.03
C ARG A 498 10.08 14.89 12.27
N ALA A 499 9.09 14.44 13.03
CA ALA A 499 8.86 14.84 14.41
C ALA A 499 9.16 13.63 15.31
N ILE A 500 10.10 13.76 16.26
CA ILE A 500 10.51 12.71 17.19
C ILE A 500 10.22 13.11 18.63
N LEU A 501 9.51 12.27 19.38
CA LEU A 501 9.10 12.53 20.75
C LEU A 501 10.26 12.34 21.74
N ASN A 502 10.52 13.33 22.60
CA ASN A 502 11.68 13.31 23.50
C ASN A 502 11.43 12.64 24.86
N HIS A 503 10.18 12.43 25.24
CA HIS A 503 9.78 11.88 26.54
C HIS A 503 8.39 11.24 26.45
N ASP A 504 8.10 10.28 27.33
CA ASP A 504 6.82 9.60 27.34
C ASP A 504 5.67 10.55 27.71
N ILE A 505 4.54 10.40 27.04
CA ILE A 505 3.32 11.17 27.30
C ILE A 505 2.17 10.17 27.42
N ALA A 506 1.44 10.21 28.53
CA ALA A 506 0.36 9.27 28.88
C ALA A 506 -0.93 9.47 28.05
N ARG A 507 -0.80 9.58 26.72
CA ARG A 507 -1.85 9.75 25.71
C ARG A 507 -1.40 9.12 24.40
N PRO A 508 -2.30 8.48 23.64
CA PRO A 508 -1.93 7.95 22.33
C PRO A 508 -1.69 9.08 21.32
N TRP A 509 -0.94 8.77 20.26
CA TRP A 509 -0.91 9.57 19.05
C TRP A 509 -2.28 9.59 18.42
N ARG A 510 -2.69 10.75 17.91
CA ARG A 510 -3.92 10.92 17.14
C ARG A 510 -3.76 11.97 16.06
N ILE A 511 -3.58 11.54 14.82
CA ILE A 511 -3.23 12.43 13.71
C ILE A 511 -4.34 12.36 12.67
N SER A 512 -4.98 13.48 12.38
CA SER A 512 -6.02 13.55 11.34
C SER A 512 -5.41 13.82 9.98
N GLU A 513 -4.44 14.72 9.90
CA GLU A 513 -3.64 14.92 8.68
C GLU A 513 -2.20 15.32 9.04
N VAL A 514 -1.24 14.92 8.22
CA VAL A 514 0.12 15.45 8.22
C VAL A 514 0.61 15.65 6.78
N TRP A 515 1.19 16.79 6.48
CA TRP A 515 1.68 17.10 5.13
C TRP A 515 2.83 18.11 5.14
N LEU A 516 3.44 18.30 3.98
CA LEU A 516 4.44 19.33 3.76
C LEU A 516 3.88 20.46 2.89
N ARG A 517 4.22 21.71 3.22
CA ARG A 517 4.00 22.87 2.35
C ARG A 517 5.25 23.70 2.22
N GLY A 518 5.49 24.25 1.03
CA GLY A 518 6.65 25.09 0.74
C GLY A 518 6.24 26.52 0.48
N ARG A 519 7.05 27.47 0.94
CA ARG A 519 6.97 28.87 0.55
C ARG A 519 7.88 29.11 -0.65
N GLY A 520 7.29 29.44 -1.80
CA GLY A 520 8.04 29.74 -3.02
C GLY A 520 8.87 31.01 -2.89
N LEU A 521 9.96 31.10 -3.66
CA LEU A 521 10.78 32.31 -3.85
C LEU A 521 10.00 33.51 -4.36
#